data_AF-A0A7V5C7B2-F1
#
_entry.id   AF-A0A7V5C7B2-F1
#
_cell.length_a   1.000
_cell.length_b   1.000
_cell.length_c   1.000
_cell.angle_alpha   90.00
_cell.angle_beta   90.00
_cell.angle_gamma   90.00
#
_symmetry.space_group_name_H-M   'P 1'
#
loop_
_entity.id
_entity.type
_entity.pdbx_description
1 polymer ?
#
loop_
_entity_poly.entity_id
_entity_poly.type
_entity_poly.pdbx_seq_one_letter_code
_entity_poly.pdbx_strand_id
1 'polypeptide(L)' 'MNNSQTTIVRDSRGLSIAGTRITLYDVMDYVTENWPPELVQYWLNLTDRQIKDAMDYIENNRAEVEAEY' A
#
# COMPACT_ATOMS: atom_id res chain seq x y z
N MET A 1 5.05 24.32 8.75
CA MET A 1 5.56 23.00 9.22
C MET A 1 4.98 21.98 8.27
N ASN A 2 5.81 21.37 7.43
CA ASN A 2 5.34 20.41 6.42
C ASN A 2 5.09 19.09 7.14
N ASN A 3 3.86 18.86 7.59
CA ASN A 3 3.41 17.53 8.00
C ASN A 3 3.28 16.69 6.73
N SER A 4 4.41 16.22 6.21
CA SER A 4 4.44 15.11 5.26
C SER A 4 3.97 13.88 6.03
N GLN A 5 2.67 13.72 6.21
CA GLN A 5 2.13 12.49 6.79
C GLN A 5 2.59 11.34 5.90
N THR A 6 3.34 10.41 6.49
CA THR A 6 3.79 9.20 5.82
C THR A 6 2.57 8.37 5.48
N THR A 7 2.40 8.04 4.20
CA THR A 7 1.24 7.31 3.70
C THR A 7 1.29 5.83 4.09
N ILE A 8 2.50 5.25 4.21
CA ILE A 8 2.71 3.89 4.69
C ILE A 8 3.21 3.95 6.13
N VAL A 9 2.48 3.30 7.04
CA VAL A 9 2.76 3.26 8.48
C VAL A 9 2.77 1.82 8.97
N ARG A 10 3.51 1.54 10.04
CA ARG A 10 3.46 0.23 10.70
C ARG A 10 2.55 0.30 11.92
N ASP A 11 1.55 -0.57 11.98
CA ASP A 11 0.68 -0.72 13.14
C ASP A 11 0.62 -2.19 13.61
N SER A 12 -0.30 -2.51 14.53
CA SER A 12 -0.48 -3.87 15.06
C SER A 12 -0.78 -4.94 14.00
N ARG A 13 -1.13 -4.54 12.77
CA ARG A 13 -1.46 -5.40 11.64
C ARG A 13 -0.33 -5.48 10.60
N GLY A 14 0.79 -4.80 10.84
CA GLY A 14 1.91 -4.71 9.90
C GLY A 14 1.90 -3.42 9.08
N LEU A 15 2.47 -3.47 7.88
CA LEU A 15 2.56 -2.33 6.96
C LEU A 15 1.17 -1.96 6.44
N SER A 16 0.74 -0.73 6.69
CA SER A 16 -0.63 -0.25 6.47
C SER A 16 -0.69 1.13 5.82
N ILE A 17 -1.75 1.40 5.07
CA ILE A 17 -2.02 2.71 4.48
C ILE A 17 -2.68 3.60 5.54
N ALA A 18 -2.01 4.70 5.88
CA ALA A 18 -2.45 5.68 6.86
C ALA A 18 -3.85 6.20 6.55
N GLY A 19 -4.69 6.29 7.59
CA GLY A 19 -6.09 6.73 7.47
C GLY A 19 -7.05 5.66 6.95
N THR A 20 -6.59 4.41 6.74
CA THR A 20 -7.42 3.30 6.28
C THR A 20 -7.23 2.06 7.15
N ARG A 21 -8.05 1.03 6.91
CA ARG A 21 -7.82 -0.32 7.45
C ARG A 21 -7.02 -1.21 6.50
N ILE A 22 -6.52 -0.69 5.38
CA ILE A 22 -5.90 -1.47 4.31
C ILE A 22 -4.41 -1.66 4.63
N THR A 23 -3.97 -2.90 4.61
CA THR A 23 -2.57 -3.31 4.71
C THR A 23 -1.92 -3.32 3.32
N LEU A 24 -0.59 -3.28 3.25
CA LEU A 24 0.10 -3.56 1.99
C LEU A 24 -0.13 -5.00 1.52
N TYR A 25 -0.46 -5.92 2.41
CA TYR A 25 -0.81 -7.31 2.06
C TYR A 25 -2.14 -7.38 1.30
N ASP A 26 -3.14 -6.59 1.72
CA ASP A 26 -4.41 -6.44 0.97
C ASP A 26 -4.16 -5.87 -0.44
N VAL A 27 -3.15 -5.02 -0.61
CA VAL A 27 -2.74 -4.48 -1.93
C VAL A 27 -2.00 -5.56 -2.74
N MET A 28 -1.14 -6.35 -2.10
CA MET A 28 -0.37 -7.42 -2.72
C MET A 28 -1.25 -8.52 -3.32
N ASP A 29 -2.40 -8.83 -2.71
CA ASP A 29 -3.39 -9.75 -3.28
C ASP A 29 -3.70 -9.40 -4.75
N TYR A 30 -3.88 -8.11 -5.07
CA TYR A 30 -4.14 -7.65 -6.43
C TYR A 30 -2.89 -7.49 -7.29
N VAL A 31 -1.78 -7.05 -6.69
CA VAL A 31 -0.50 -6.85 -7.41
C VAL A 31 0.04 -8.19 -7.92
N THR A 32 -0.06 -9.26 -7.12
CA THR A 32 0.38 -10.60 -7.53
C THR A 32 -0.47 -11.18 -8.66
N GLU A 33 -1.73 -10.75 -8.79
CA GLU A 33 -2.59 -11.04 -9.94
C GLU A 33 -2.33 -10.14 -11.17
N ASN A 34 -1.33 -9.26 -11.11
CA ASN A 34 -0.97 -8.29 -12.16
C ASN A 34 -2.09 -7.28 -12.47
N TRP A 35 -2.89 -6.91 -11.46
CA TRP A 35 -3.89 -5.87 -11.66
C TRP A 35 -3.22 -4.51 -11.90
N PRO A 36 -3.74 -3.70 -12.84
CA PRO A 36 -3.26 -2.34 -13.03
C PRO A 36 -3.57 -1.49 -11.78
N PRO A 37 -2.68 -0.56 -11.38
CA PRO A 37 -2.86 0.25 -10.15
C PRO A 37 -4.20 0.99 -10.07
N GLU A 38 -4.73 1.46 -11.20
CA GLU A 38 -6.03 2.15 -11.26
C GLU A 38 -7.21 1.25 -10.84
N LEU A 39 -7.15 -0.06 -11.15
CA LEU A 39 -8.16 -1.00 -10.68
C LEU A 39 -7.99 -1.28 -9.19
N VAL A 40 -6.76 -1.48 -8.72
CA VAL A 40 -6.50 -1.67 -7.28
C VAL A 40 -6.98 -0.46 -6.48
N GLN A 41 -6.70 0.74 -6.97
CA GLN A 41 -7.17 2.00 -6.40
C GLN A 41 -8.70 2.03 -6.29
N TYR A 42 -9.40 1.74 -7.38
CA TYR A 42 -10.86 1.75 -7.43
C TYR A 42 -11.45 0.73 -6.44
N TRP A 43 -10.93 -0.49 -6.43
CA TRP A 43 -11.45 -1.58 -5.60
C TRP A 43 -11.19 -1.38 -4.11
N LEU A 44 -10.02 -0.84 -3.76
CA LEU A 44 -9.66 -0.55 -2.37
C LEU A 44 -10.08 0.86 -1.91
N ASN A 45 -10.75 1.63 -2.77
CA ASN A 45 -11.17 3.00 -2.51
C ASN A 45 -10.01 3.89 -1.99
N LEU A 46 -8.86 3.78 -2.64
CA LEU A 46 -7.66 4.54 -2.32
C LEU A 46 -7.64 5.87 -3.08
N THR A 47 -7.05 6.89 -2.46
CA THR A 47 -6.70 8.13 -3.17
C THR A 47 -5.53 7.90 -4.12
N ASP A 48 -5.39 8.76 -5.14
CA ASP A 48 -4.25 8.71 -6.09
C ASP A 48 -2.90 8.67 -5.36
N ARG A 49 -2.78 9.46 -4.28
CA ARG A 49 -1.57 9.49 -3.46
C ARG A 49 -1.34 8.18 -2.72
N GLN A 50 -2.39 7.56 -2.17
CA GLN A 50 -2.27 6.30 -1.43
C GLN A 50 -1.86 5.15 -2.32
N ILE A 51 -2.50 4.99 -3.49
CA ILE A 51 -2.09 3.92 -4.41
C ILE A 51 -0.67 4.16 -4.94
N LYS A 52 -0.33 5.40 -5.28
CA LYS A 52 1.03 5.72 -5.76
C LYS A 52 2.08 5.40 -4.70
N ASP A 53 1.89 5.89 -3.48
CA ASP A 53 2.85 5.68 -2.39
C ASP A 53 2.91 4.19 -1.99
N ALA A 54 1.81 3.44 -2.08
CA ALA A 54 1.81 1.99 -1.84
C ALA A 54 2.59 1.22 -2.91
N MET A 55 2.36 1.50 -4.20
CA MET A 55 3.09 0.87 -5.29
C MET A 55 4.59 1.20 -5.23
N ASP A 56 4.93 2.46 -4.95
CA ASP A 56 6.33 2.88 -4.77
C ASP A 56 6.98 2.18 -3.57
N TYR A 57 6.27 2.01 -2.45
CA TYR A 57 6.80 1.31 -1.28
C TYR A 57 7.03 -0.17 -1.57
N ILE A 58 6.05 -0.85 -2.19
CA ILE A 58 6.15 -2.27 -2.55
C ILE A 58 7.34 -2.49 -3.47
N GLU A 59 7.52 -1.66 -4.49
CA GLU A 59 8.62 -1.84 -5.44
C GLU A 59 10.00 -1.62 -4.79
N ASN A 60 10.13 -0.60 -3.94
CA ASN A 60 11.41 -0.31 -3.27
C ASN A 60 11.73 -1.25 -2.10
N ASN A 61 10.74 -1.96 -1.54
CA ASN A 61 10.89 -2.82 -0.36
C ASN A 61 10.34 -4.23 -0.59
N ARG A 62 10.35 -4.70 -1.84
CA ARG A 62 9.70 -5.94 -2.28
C ARG A 62 10.06 -7.15 -1.40
N ALA A 63 11.35 -7.32 -1.08
CA ALA A 63 11.80 -8.43 -0.25
C ALA A 63 11.26 -8.41 1.19
N GLU A 64 11.07 -7.22 1.78
CA GLU A 64 10.46 -7.07 3.11
C GLU A 64 8.97 -7.40 3.05
N VAL A 65 8.27 -6.82 2.06
CA VAL A 65 6.83 -7.00 1.88
C VAL A 65 6.49 -8.47 1.57
N GLU A 66 7.24 -9.13 0.69
CA GLU A 66 7.03 -10.53 0.32
C GLU A 66 7.42 -11.52 1.44
N ALA A 67 8.28 -11.14 2.38
CA ALA A 67 8.61 -12.00 3.53
C ALA A 67 7.50 -12.03 4.59
N GLU A 68 6.65 -11.00 4.62
CA GLU A 68 5.55 -10.83 5.57
C GLU A 68 4.17 -11.17 4.98
N TYR A 69 4.06 -11.32 3.66
CA TYR A 69 2.88 -11.74 2.89
C TYR A 69 2.74 -13.27 2.87
#